data_AF-A0A1R1QWH5-F1
#
_entry.id   AF-A0A1R1QWH5-F1
#
_cell.length_a   1.000
_cell.length_b   1.000
_cell.length_c   1.000
_cell.angle_alpha   90.00
_cell.angle_beta   90.00
_cell.angle_gamma   90.00
#
_symmetry.space_group_name_H-M   'P 1'
#
loop_
_entity.id
_entity.type
_entity.pdbx_description
1 polymer ?
#
loop_
_entity_poly.entity_id
_entity_poly.type
_entity_poly.pdbx_seq_one_letter_code
_entity_poly.pdbx_strand_id
1 'polypeptide(L)'
;MEMKDDKRLLIKICKMYYEEDLTQSQIAKATGIYRTTVGRMLKKAREEGIVKITIDDHVGAHYDLERQLEQLLGLREVYICETNPGQAEEEKKKIVGKAGADILKRVVKDGDTVGFAWGTTMAGMIGEFHGVKKRSASFVPLVGGPGAMDTKYHVNSIVYSIASDFGGTPHFIDAAAVVEKKETKDEIVKSHYFKKIENLWNSLTVAAVGIGAPLSSSNMIWTGFYGDQDMECLKEKHAVGDICSRFFDRTGQLIETEINDRTIAIDINRLKNLEYSIGLAESHEKVPSIIGAAKGGYINILVTTAETAREIAEEVKNQK
;
A
#
# COMPACT_ATOMS: atom_id res chain seq x y z
N MET A 1 10.98 9.51 55.76
CA MET A 1 10.67 10.92 55.43
C MET A 1 11.10 11.26 54.00
N GLU A 2 12.23 10.73 53.51
CA GLU A 2 12.76 10.90 52.14
C GLU A 2 11.81 10.51 50.99
N MET A 3 11.05 9.41 51.12
CA MET A 3 10.16 8.92 50.04
C MET A 3 9.01 9.89 49.67
N LYS A 4 8.62 10.78 50.58
CA LYS A 4 7.48 11.71 50.39
C LYS A 4 7.91 12.96 49.62
N ASP A 5 9.14 13.42 49.83
CA ASP A 5 9.72 14.56 49.14
C ASP A 5 10.11 14.21 47.69
N ASP A 6 10.59 13.00 47.45
CA ASP A 6 10.87 12.48 46.09
C ASP A 6 9.60 12.43 45.22
N LYS A 7 8.47 12.01 45.79
CA LYS A 7 7.19 11.96 45.05
C LYS A 7 6.64 13.34 44.75
N ARG A 8 6.84 14.31 45.67
CA ARG A 8 6.44 15.71 45.46
C ARG A 8 7.30 16.39 44.39
N LEU A 9 8.60 16.15 44.39
CA LEU A 9 9.52 16.65 43.37
C LEU A 9 9.19 16.05 42.00
N LEU A 10 8.88 14.76 41.94
CA LEU A 10 8.45 14.06 40.73
C LEU A 10 7.19 14.68 40.12
N ILE A 11 6.15 14.91 40.93
CA ILE A 11 4.91 15.56 40.45
C ILE A 11 5.19 16.98 39.96
N LYS A 12 6.02 17.76 40.67
CA LYS A 12 6.40 19.11 40.26
C LYS A 12 7.10 19.11 38.90
N ILE A 13 8.05 18.20 38.69
CA ILE A 13 8.75 18.03 37.40
C ILE A 13 7.76 17.66 36.29
N CYS A 14 6.81 16.77 36.55
CA CYS A 14 5.78 16.41 35.57
C CYS A 14 4.90 17.61 35.18
N LYS A 15 4.43 18.40 36.15
CA LYS A 15 3.62 19.61 35.86
C LYS A 15 4.40 20.64 35.05
N MET A 16 5.64 20.92 35.45
CA MET A 16 6.51 21.83 34.72
C MET A 16 6.75 21.38 33.27
N TYR A 17 6.80 20.07 32.99
CA TYR A 17 7.02 19.56 31.65
C TYR A 17 5.74 19.48 30.81
N TYR A 18 4.65 18.94 31.37
CA TYR A 18 3.43 18.61 30.62
C TYR A 18 2.33 19.68 30.70
N GLU A 19 2.31 20.52 31.74
CA GLU A 19 1.33 21.60 31.89
C GLU A 19 1.93 22.97 31.55
N GLU A 20 3.23 23.17 31.74
CA GLU A 20 3.92 24.45 31.54
C GLU A 20 4.85 24.47 30.30
N ASP A 21 4.92 23.38 29.52
CA ASP A 21 5.76 23.23 28.33
C ASP A 21 7.25 23.56 28.51
N LEU A 22 7.79 23.44 29.73
CA LEU A 22 9.20 23.70 29.99
C LEU A 22 10.07 22.56 29.46
N THR A 23 11.14 22.91 28.76
CA THR A 23 12.17 21.94 28.36
C THR A 23 12.83 21.32 29.59
N GLN A 24 13.36 20.10 29.47
CA GLN A 24 14.10 19.45 30.55
C GLN A 24 15.27 20.30 31.09
N SER A 25 15.87 21.15 30.24
CA SER A 25 16.93 22.09 30.62
C SER A 25 16.42 23.25 31.48
N GLN A 26 15.24 23.80 31.16
CA GLN A 26 14.61 24.84 31.97
C GLN A 26 14.17 24.29 33.33
N ILE A 27 13.62 23.08 33.35
CA ILE A 27 13.22 22.39 34.59
C ILE A 27 14.44 22.15 35.47
N ALA A 28 15.53 21.63 34.90
CA ALA A 28 16.79 21.41 35.62
C ALA A 28 17.29 22.69 36.29
N LYS A 29 17.31 23.81 35.56
CA LYS A 29 17.72 25.13 36.09
C LYS A 29 16.81 25.61 37.22
N ALA A 30 15.50 25.41 37.11
CA ALA A 30 14.52 25.87 38.08
C ALA A 30 14.41 24.99 39.34
N THR A 31 14.83 23.73 39.26
CA THR A 31 14.74 22.76 40.36
C THR A 31 16.07 22.43 41.01
N GLY A 32 17.20 22.86 40.42
CA GLY A 32 18.54 22.62 40.94
C GLY A 32 19.04 21.19 40.75
N ILE A 33 18.37 20.37 39.93
CA ILE A 33 18.79 18.99 39.62
C ILE A 33 19.34 18.87 38.20
N TYR A 34 20.15 17.84 37.95
CA TYR A 34 20.70 17.58 36.62
C TYR A 34 19.61 17.26 35.58
N ARG A 35 19.80 17.74 34.34
CA ARG A 35 18.90 17.48 33.20
C ARG A 35 18.64 15.98 32.96
N THR A 36 19.68 15.16 33.11
CA THR A 36 19.57 13.69 33.00
C THR A 36 18.66 13.10 34.08
N THR A 37 18.71 13.64 35.30
CA THR A 37 17.81 13.28 36.40
C THR A 37 16.37 13.65 36.09
N VAL A 38 16.11 14.85 35.51
CA VAL A 38 14.77 15.27 35.05
C VAL A 38 14.21 14.26 34.03
N GLY A 39 14.99 13.88 33.02
CA GLY A 39 14.57 12.89 32.02
C GLY A 39 14.25 11.52 32.62
N ARG A 40 15.08 11.03 33.56
CA ARG A 40 14.83 9.77 34.28
C ARG A 40 13.58 9.84 35.15
N MET A 41 13.33 10.97 35.81
CA MET A 41 12.13 11.20 36.61
C MET A 41 10.87 11.22 35.75
N LEU A 42 10.87 11.92 34.61
CA LEU A 42 9.73 11.90 33.67
C LEU A 42 9.45 10.49 33.14
N LYS A 43 10.49 9.70 32.85
CA LYS A 43 10.34 8.28 32.46
C LYS A 43 9.73 7.44 33.59
N LYS A 44 10.28 7.55 34.81
CA LYS A 44 9.77 6.87 36.00
C LYS A 44 8.31 7.21 36.28
N ALA A 45 7.92 8.49 36.12
CA ALA A 45 6.54 8.92 36.30
C ALA A 45 5.55 8.26 35.31
N ARG A 46 5.99 7.98 34.08
CA ARG A 46 5.18 7.23 33.11
C ARG A 46 5.11 5.74 33.47
N GLU A 47 6.24 5.13 33.82
CA GLU A 47 6.31 3.71 34.20
C GLU A 47 5.50 3.39 35.47
N GLU A 48 5.49 4.30 36.45
CA GLU A 48 4.69 4.17 37.69
C GLU A 48 3.22 4.63 37.54
N GLY A 49 2.81 5.05 36.35
CA GLY A 49 1.43 5.50 36.07
C GLY A 49 1.02 6.82 36.73
N ILE A 50 1.99 7.61 37.22
CA ILE A 50 1.78 8.96 37.77
C ILE A 50 1.39 9.93 36.65
N VAL A 51 1.98 9.74 35.47
CA VAL A 51 1.59 10.43 34.23
C VAL A 51 0.96 9.41 33.31
N LYS A 52 -0.27 9.70 32.87
CA LYS A 52 -0.96 8.98 31.80
C LYS A 52 -1.12 9.95 30.64
N ILE A 53 -0.60 9.56 29.48
CA ILE A 53 -0.75 10.33 28.24
C ILE A 53 -1.87 9.65 27.47
N THR A 54 -2.97 10.37 27.28
CA THR A 54 -4.05 9.97 26.39
C THR A 54 -3.91 10.78 25.12
N ILE A 55 -3.86 10.11 23.99
CA ILE A 55 -3.97 10.74 22.67
C ILE A 55 -5.41 10.53 22.25
N ASP A 56 -6.10 11.63 21.95
CA ASP A 56 -7.42 11.57 21.31
C ASP A 56 -7.19 11.15 19.85
N ASP A 57 -7.57 9.91 19.55
CA ASP A 57 -7.39 9.24 18.26
C ASP A 57 -8.68 9.19 17.44
N HIS A 58 -9.63 10.11 17.65
CA HIS A 58 -10.85 10.18 16.84
C HIS A 58 -10.58 10.28 15.32
N VAL A 59 -9.37 10.69 14.90
CA VAL A 59 -8.92 10.74 13.49
C VAL A 59 -8.03 9.54 13.10
N GLY A 60 -7.59 8.74 14.07
CA GLY A 60 -6.72 7.57 13.91
C GLY A 60 -7.28 6.31 14.57
N ALA A 61 -8.59 6.08 14.46
CA ALA A 61 -9.34 5.01 15.15
C ALA A 61 -8.78 3.60 14.93
N HIS A 62 -7.94 3.43 13.89
CA HIS A 62 -7.32 2.14 13.54
C HIS A 62 -5.82 2.09 13.80
N TYR A 63 -5.20 3.10 14.42
CA TYR A 63 -3.74 3.16 14.60
C TYR A 63 -3.15 1.87 15.21
N ASP A 64 -3.77 1.34 16.26
CA ASP A 64 -3.31 0.10 16.89
C ASP A 64 -3.40 -1.10 15.93
N LEU A 65 -4.45 -1.19 15.13
CA LEU A 65 -4.64 -2.26 14.13
C LEU A 65 -3.67 -2.10 12.95
N GLU A 66 -3.43 -0.87 12.49
CA GLU A 66 -2.42 -0.53 11.48
C GLU A 66 -1.04 -1.00 11.95
N ARG A 67 -0.60 -0.59 13.15
CA ARG A 67 0.68 -1.00 13.75
C ARG A 67 0.76 -2.51 13.93
N GLN A 68 -0.33 -3.15 14.31
CA GLN A 68 -0.39 -4.60 14.43
C GLN A 68 -0.16 -5.28 13.07
N LEU A 69 -0.84 -4.82 12.01
CA LEU A 69 -0.70 -5.37 10.67
C LEU A 69 0.68 -5.10 10.06
N GLU A 70 1.25 -3.91 10.26
CA GLU A 70 2.62 -3.58 9.88
C GLU A 70 3.60 -4.64 10.42
N GLN A 71 3.49 -4.97 11.72
CA GLN A 71 4.35 -5.97 12.35
C GLN A 71 4.07 -7.39 11.87
N LEU A 72 2.79 -7.76 11.70
CA LEU A 72 2.40 -9.12 11.30
C LEU A 72 2.81 -9.44 9.86
N LEU A 73 2.73 -8.45 8.97
CA LEU A 73 2.99 -8.60 7.54
C LEU A 73 4.39 -8.11 7.12
N GLY A 74 5.12 -7.42 8.00
CA GLY A 74 6.41 -6.82 7.66
C GLY A 74 6.29 -5.62 6.71
N LEU A 75 5.16 -4.91 6.75
CA LEU A 75 4.91 -3.74 5.91
C LEU A 75 5.49 -2.48 6.55
N ARG A 76 5.87 -1.52 5.70
CA ARG A 76 6.34 -0.19 6.10
C ARG A 76 5.22 0.65 6.70
N GLU A 77 4.04 0.59 6.10
CA GLU A 77 2.89 1.41 6.46
C GLU A 77 1.60 0.65 6.11
N VAL A 78 0.62 0.67 7.01
CA VAL A 78 -0.74 0.21 6.72
C VAL A 78 -1.69 1.37 6.96
N TYR A 79 -2.55 1.66 6.00
CA TYR A 79 -3.58 2.69 6.09
C TYR A 79 -4.96 2.04 6.03
N ILE A 80 -5.72 2.17 7.11
CA ILE A 80 -7.05 1.59 7.24
C ILE A 80 -8.11 2.66 7.01
N CYS A 81 -8.88 2.47 5.96
CA CYS A 81 -10.02 3.30 5.64
C CYS A 81 -11.22 2.95 6.51
N GLU A 82 -11.85 3.98 7.08
CA GLU A 82 -13.15 3.84 7.73
C GLU A 82 -14.23 3.58 6.67
N THR A 83 -15.04 2.55 6.89
CA THR A 83 -16.18 2.19 6.05
C THR A 83 -17.37 1.87 6.93
N ASN A 84 -18.57 2.24 6.49
CA ASN A 84 -19.77 1.92 7.24
C ASN A 84 -20.24 0.48 6.98
N PRO A 85 -20.81 -0.23 7.98
CA PRO A 85 -21.46 -1.51 7.77
C PRO A 85 -22.53 -1.42 6.68
N GLY A 86 -22.51 -2.33 5.71
CA GLY A 86 -23.46 -2.37 4.59
C GLY A 86 -23.20 -1.36 3.47
N GLN A 87 -22.10 -0.61 3.53
CA GLN A 87 -21.66 0.24 2.44
C GLN A 87 -21.39 -0.57 1.17
N ALA A 88 -21.79 -0.06 0.01
CA ALA A 88 -21.62 -0.75 -1.26
C ALA A 88 -20.14 -0.95 -1.62
N GLU A 89 -19.79 -2.10 -2.20
CA GLU A 89 -18.40 -2.43 -2.57
C GLU A 89 -17.75 -1.38 -3.48
N GLU A 90 -18.51 -0.80 -4.41
CA GLU A 90 -18.02 0.27 -5.29
C GLU A 90 -17.66 1.55 -4.53
N GLU A 91 -18.37 1.86 -3.45
CA GLU A 91 -18.04 3.01 -2.59
C GLU A 91 -16.81 2.72 -1.74
N LYS A 92 -16.68 1.50 -1.20
CA LYS A 92 -15.47 1.08 -0.46
C LYS A 92 -14.22 1.22 -1.32
N LYS A 93 -14.29 0.77 -2.59
CA LYS A 93 -13.21 0.92 -3.58
C LYS A 93 -12.82 2.37 -3.83
N LYS A 94 -13.80 3.28 -3.91
CA LYS A 94 -13.53 4.72 -4.05
C LYS A 94 -12.83 5.29 -2.82
N ILE A 95 -13.24 4.89 -1.61
CA ILE A 95 -12.60 5.33 -0.37
C ILE A 95 -11.14 4.84 -0.33
N VAL A 96 -10.90 3.57 -0.63
CA VAL A 96 -9.54 3.00 -0.71
C VAL A 96 -8.71 3.68 -1.80
N GLY A 97 -9.30 3.93 -2.96
CA GLY A 97 -8.68 4.70 -4.04
C GLY A 97 -8.25 6.09 -3.59
N LYS A 98 -9.15 6.85 -2.97
CA LYS A 98 -8.85 8.17 -2.42
C LYS A 98 -7.70 8.16 -1.40
N ALA A 99 -7.70 7.20 -0.48
CA ALA A 99 -6.61 7.05 0.47
C ALA A 99 -5.27 6.74 -0.23
N GLY A 100 -5.27 5.92 -1.27
CA GLY A 100 -4.10 5.70 -2.12
C GLY A 100 -3.62 6.98 -2.82
N ALA A 101 -4.54 7.83 -3.29
CA ALA A 101 -4.20 9.14 -3.86
C ALA A 101 -3.53 10.06 -2.82
N ASP A 102 -4.00 10.06 -1.57
CA ASP A 102 -3.41 10.86 -0.49
C ASP A 102 -1.97 10.43 -0.17
N ILE A 103 -1.68 9.12 -0.21
CA ILE A 103 -0.32 8.61 -0.09
C ILE A 103 0.54 9.10 -1.27
N LEU A 104 0.04 9.00 -2.51
CA LEU A 104 0.76 9.47 -3.70
C LEU A 104 1.06 10.97 -3.65
N LYS A 105 0.12 11.82 -3.21
CA LYS A 105 0.36 13.26 -3.01
C LYS A 105 1.54 13.54 -2.08
N ARG A 106 1.69 12.70 -1.04
CA ARG A 106 2.76 12.83 -0.04
C ARG A 106 4.11 12.35 -0.56
N VAL A 107 4.15 11.26 -1.33
CA VAL A 107 5.41 10.57 -1.65
C VAL A 107 6.02 10.96 -3.00
N VAL A 108 5.21 11.35 -3.99
CA VAL A 108 5.69 11.66 -5.35
C VAL A 108 6.46 12.99 -5.39
N LYS A 109 7.66 12.94 -5.99
CA LYS A 109 8.64 14.03 -6.09
C LYS A 109 9.08 14.23 -7.55
N ASP A 110 9.85 15.30 -7.78
CA ASP A 110 10.46 15.55 -9.08
C ASP A 110 11.52 14.47 -9.37
N GLY A 111 11.56 14.00 -10.63
CA GLY A 111 12.43 12.91 -11.08
C GLY A 111 11.87 11.50 -10.90
N ASP A 112 10.72 11.34 -10.23
CA ASP A 112 10.12 10.03 -10.02
C ASP A 112 9.59 9.39 -11.31
N THR A 113 9.65 8.06 -11.36
CA THR A 113 8.87 7.25 -12.28
C THR A 113 7.83 6.48 -11.48
N VAL A 114 6.56 6.81 -11.70
CA VAL A 114 5.41 6.31 -10.94
C VAL A 114 4.62 5.31 -11.79
N GLY A 115 4.55 4.07 -11.32
CA GLY A 115 3.90 2.96 -12.00
C GLY A 115 2.48 2.71 -11.51
N PHE A 116 1.57 2.38 -12.43
CA PHE A 116 0.18 2.06 -12.10
C PHE A 116 -0.28 0.73 -12.72
N ALA A 117 -1.05 -0.04 -11.96
CA ALA A 117 -1.91 -1.10 -12.48
C ALA A 117 -3.28 -0.55 -12.95
N TRP A 118 -4.14 -1.43 -13.46
CA TRP A 118 -5.54 -1.12 -13.80
C TRP A 118 -6.50 -1.54 -12.68
N GLY A 119 -7.79 -1.20 -12.85
CA GLY A 119 -8.88 -1.78 -12.07
C GLY A 119 -9.74 -0.78 -11.31
N THR A 120 -10.83 -1.30 -10.76
CA THR A 120 -11.87 -0.49 -10.09
C THR A 120 -11.34 0.32 -8.91
N THR A 121 -10.55 -0.28 -8.01
CA THR A 121 -9.91 0.44 -6.89
C THR A 121 -8.94 1.51 -7.37
N MET A 122 -8.14 1.21 -8.41
CA MET A 122 -7.17 2.15 -8.98
C MET A 122 -7.85 3.37 -9.62
N ALA A 123 -8.97 3.16 -10.30
CA ALA A 123 -9.78 4.23 -10.85
C ALA A 123 -10.41 5.13 -9.77
N GLY A 124 -10.56 4.63 -8.54
CA GLY A 124 -10.98 5.44 -7.40
C GLY A 124 -10.02 6.58 -7.04
N MET A 125 -8.77 6.58 -7.55
CA MET A 125 -7.83 7.69 -7.41
C MET A 125 -8.10 8.84 -8.40
N ILE A 126 -8.80 8.57 -9.49
CA ILE A 126 -9.01 9.56 -10.56
C ILE A 126 -9.81 10.74 -10.01
N GLY A 127 -9.28 11.95 -10.20
CA GLY A 127 -9.92 13.18 -9.74
C GLY A 127 -9.65 13.54 -8.28
N GLU A 128 -8.96 12.69 -7.51
CA GLU A 128 -8.71 12.96 -6.08
C GLU A 128 -7.49 13.86 -5.83
N PHE A 129 -6.73 14.22 -6.88
CA PHE A 129 -5.46 14.97 -6.78
C PHE A 129 -5.63 16.51 -6.77
N HIS A 130 -6.68 17.01 -6.11
CA HIS A 130 -6.93 18.44 -5.98
C HIS A 130 -5.79 19.17 -5.24
N GLY A 131 -5.31 20.28 -5.82
CA GLY A 131 -4.28 21.12 -5.20
C GLY A 131 -2.90 20.47 -5.11
N VAL A 132 -2.67 19.35 -5.81
CA VAL A 132 -1.37 18.68 -5.81
C VAL A 132 -0.29 19.58 -6.43
N LYS A 133 0.90 19.60 -5.82
CA LYS A 133 2.04 20.32 -6.39
C LYS A 133 2.42 19.67 -7.72
N LYS A 134 2.61 20.48 -8.76
CA LYS A 134 3.08 19.99 -10.05
C LYS A 134 4.47 19.36 -9.92
N ARG A 135 4.67 18.21 -10.57
CA ARG A 135 5.90 17.42 -10.51
C ARG A 135 6.45 17.13 -11.89
N SER A 136 7.76 17.30 -12.05
CA SER A 136 8.48 16.77 -13.21
C SER A 136 8.72 15.27 -13.00
N ALA A 137 7.69 14.46 -13.20
CA ALA A 137 7.72 13.01 -13.01
C ALA A 137 7.09 12.29 -14.21
N SER A 138 7.50 11.04 -14.43
CA SER A 138 6.94 10.16 -15.46
C SER A 138 5.93 9.20 -14.84
N PHE A 139 4.81 9.00 -15.51
CA PHE A 139 3.72 8.13 -15.08
C PHE A 139 3.55 7.02 -16.12
N VAL A 140 3.63 5.75 -15.71
CA VAL A 140 3.76 4.62 -16.64
C VAL A 140 2.85 3.44 -16.25
N PRO A 141 2.24 2.73 -17.20
CA PRO A 141 1.55 1.46 -16.95
C PRO A 141 2.54 0.38 -16.49
N LEU A 142 2.16 -0.44 -15.53
CA LEU A 142 2.95 -1.61 -15.08
C LEU A 142 2.56 -2.91 -15.81
N VAL A 143 1.50 -2.87 -16.60
CA VAL A 143 0.92 -4.00 -17.31
C VAL A 143 0.19 -3.48 -18.54
N GLY A 144 0.10 -4.30 -19.60
CA GLY A 144 -0.66 -3.95 -20.80
C GLY A 144 -2.16 -3.74 -20.54
N GLY A 145 -2.90 -3.45 -21.60
CA GLY A 145 -4.34 -3.20 -21.52
C GLY A 145 -5.15 -4.43 -21.09
N PRO A 146 -6.14 -4.28 -20.19
CA PRO A 146 -7.02 -5.37 -19.70
C PRO A 146 -8.07 -5.86 -20.72
N GLY A 147 -7.85 -5.68 -22.04
CA GLY A 147 -8.78 -6.12 -23.07
C GLY A 147 -10.11 -5.35 -23.04
N ALA A 148 -11.23 -6.08 -22.91
CA ALA A 148 -12.60 -5.54 -23.02
C ALA A 148 -13.11 -4.81 -21.75
N MET A 149 -12.24 -4.51 -20.79
CA MET A 149 -12.60 -3.75 -19.60
C MET A 149 -13.05 -2.32 -19.96
N ASP A 150 -14.00 -1.78 -19.22
CA ASP A 150 -14.45 -0.38 -19.36
C ASP A 150 -13.24 0.58 -19.34
N THR A 151 -13.22 1.52 -20.28
CA THR A 151 -12.19 2.54 -20.46
C THR A 151 -11.83 3.27 -19.17
N LYS A 152 -12.78 3.52 -18.27
CA LYS A 152 -12.50 4.21 -16.99
C LYS A 152 -11.60 3.41 -16.04
N TYR A 153 -11.52 2.09 -16.20
CA TYR A 153 -10.68 1.20 -15.40
C TYR A 153 -9.39 0.82 -16.11
N HIS A 154 -9.23 1.22 -17.38
CA HIS A 154 -8.07 0.91 -18.20
C HIS A 154 -6.80 1.61 -17.68
N VAL A 155 -5.66 0.90 -17.69
CA VAL A 155 -4.38 1.41 -17.14
C VAL A 155 -3.94 2.73 -17.79
N ASN A 156 -4.03 2.84 -19.12
CA ASN A 156 -3.67 4.08 -19.83
C ASN A 156 -4.56 5.27 -19.41
N SER A 157 -5.85 5.05 -19.10
CA SER A 157 -6.75 6.11 -18.62
C SER A 157 -6.38 6.59 -17.23
N ILE A 158 -6.06 5.65 -16.33
CA ILE A 158 -5.58 5.94 -14.97
C ILE A 158 -4.28 6.74 -15.05
N VAL A 159 -3.30 6.25 -15.82
CA VAL A 159 -2.00 6.93 -16.00
C VAL A 159 -2.18 8.33 -16.57
N TYR A 160 -3.00 8.48 -17.62
CA TYR A 160 -3.25 9.78 -18.24
C TYR A 160 -3.85 10.78 -17.26
N SER A 161 -4.91 10.37 -16.54
CA SER A 161 -5.61 11.26 -15.62
C SER A 161 -4.71 11.71 -14.47
N ILE A 162 -4.02 10.75 -13.83
CA ILE A 162 -3.17 11.06 -12.68
C ILE A 162 -1.97 11.90 -13.11
N ALA A 163 -1.33 11.59 -14.25
CA ALA A 163 -0.23 12.41 -14.78
C ALA A 163 -0.67 13.85 -15.04
N SER A 164 -1.88 14.05 -15.60
CA SER A 164 -2.45 15.38 -15.83
C SER A 164 -2.62 16.18 -14.53
N ASP A 165 -3.13 15.54 -13.47
CA ASP A 165 -3.28 16.19 -12.17
C ASP A 165 -1.94 16.61 -11.58
N PHE A 166 -0.91 15.77 -11.68
CA PHE A 166 0.47 16.11 -11.29
C PHE A 166 1.18 17.04 -12.28
N GLY A 167 0.63 17.28 -13.47
CA GLY A 167 1.33 17.96 -14.58
C GLY A 167 2.62 17.25 -15.01
N GLY A 168 2.68 15.93 -14.81
CA GLY A 168 3.77 15.07 -15.22
C GLY A 168 3.60 14.54 -16.64
N THR A 169 4.48 13.62 -17.04
CA THR A 169 4.49 13.03 -18.38
C THR A 169 3.83 11.65 -18.37
N PRO A 170 2.67 11.46 -19.01
CA PRO A 170 2.09 10.13 -19.16
C PRO A 170 2.81 9.34 -20.26
N HIS A 171 2.99 8.06 -20.02
CA HIS A 171 3.41 7.06 -20.99
C HIS A 171 2.33 5.99 -21.12
N PHE A 172 2.32 5.24 -22.22
CA PHE A 172 1.28 4.25 -22.50
C PHE A 172 1.89 2.91 -22.90
N ILE A 173 1.10 1.85 -22.78
CA ILE A 173 1.38 0.57 -23.41
C ILE A 173 0.25 0.32 -24.42
N ASP A 174 0.60 0.26 -25.70
CA ASP A 174 -0.32 0.02 -26.81
C ASP A 174 -0.38 -1.47 -27.17
N ALA A 175 -0.54 -2.31 -26.15
CA ALA A 175 -0.66 -3.76 -26.26
C ALA A 175 -1.53 -4.33 -25.15
N ALA A 176 -2.16 -5.47 -25.40
CA ALA A 176 -2.88 -6.21 -24.37
C ALA A 176 -1.92 -6.73 -23.28
N ALA A 177 -2.42 -6.85 -22.06
CA ALA A 177 -1.67 -7.41 -20.94
C ALA A 177 -1.29 -8.87 -21.15
N VAL A 178 -2.16 -9.65 -21.81
CA VAL A 178 -1.92 -11.03 -22.19
C VAL A 178 -2.22 -11.18 -23.67
N VAL A 179 -1.30 -11.80 -24.40
CA VAL A 179 -1.47 -12.12 -25.83
C VAL A 179 -1.66 -13.63 -26.03
N GLU A 180 -2.06 -14.06 -27.23
CA GLU A 180 -2.30 -15.48 -27.49
C GLU A 180 -1.02 -16.32 -27.57
N LYS A 181 0.10 -15.72 -27.97
CA LYS A 181 1.35 -16.44 -28.26
C LYS A 181 2.57 -15.75 -27.68
N LYS A 182 3.54 -16.55 -27.24
CA LYS A 182 4.82 -16.06 -26.70
C LYS A 182 5.58 -15.25 -27.75
N GLU A 183 5.55 -15.68 -29.01
CA GLU A 183 6.23 -15.01 -30.12
C GLU A 183 5.72 -13.56 -30.29
N THR A 184 4.41 -13.36 -30.15
CA THR A 184 3.78 -12.03 -30.21
C THR A 184 4.25 -11.12 -29.07
N LYS A 185 4.32 -11.65 -27.84
CA LYS A 185 4.89 -10.90 -26.71
C LYS A 185 6.34 -10.54 -27.00
N ASP A 186 7.15 -11.49 -27.46
CA ASP A 186 8.57 -11.29 -27.72
C ASP A 186 8.81 -10.22 -28.79
N GLU A 187 8.02 -10.19 -29.85
CA GLU A 187 8.07 -9.15 -30.89
C GLU A 187 7.69 -7.77 -30.35
N ILE A 188 6.63 -7.68 -29.55
CA ILE A 188 6.20 -6.41 -28.94
C ILE A 188 7.28 -5.88 -28.00
N VAL A 189 7.80 -6.72 -27.11
CA VAL A 189 8.80 -6.32 -26.09
C VAL A 189 10.12 -5.91 -26.74
N LYS A 190 10.51 -6.51 -27.87
CA LYS A 190 11.73 -6.14 -28.62
C LYS A 190 11.57 -4.85 -29.44
N SER A 191 10.35 -4.37 -29.66
CA SER A 191 10.08 -3.17 -30.45
C SER A 191 10.74 -1.92 -29.84
N HIS A 192 11.09 -0.95 -30.70
CA HIS A 192 11.69 0.31 -30.22
C HIS A 192 10.76 1.05 -29.25
N TYR A 193 9.45 1.04 -29.48
CA TYR A 193 8.49 1.67 -28.59
C TYR A 193 8.55 1.05 -27.19
N PHE A 194 8.49 -0.28 -27.10
CA PHE A 194 8.42 -0.95 -25.81
C PHE A 194 9.72 -0.83 -25.00
N LYS A 195 10.88 -0.72 -25.66
CA LYS A 195 12.15 -0.40 -24.98
C LYS A 195 12.09 0.90 -24.15
N LYS A 196 11.26 1.88 -24.53
CA LYS A 196 11.06 3.09 -23.73
C LYS A 196 10.32 2.78 -22.43
N ILE A 197 9.30 1.92 -22.50
CA ILE A 197 8.53 1.46 -21.33
C ILE A 197 9.41 0.60 -20.42
N GLU A 198 10.18 -0.32 -21.00
CA GLU A 198 11.15 -1.13 -20.26
C GLU A 198 12.18 -0.28 -19.52
N ASN A 199 12.69 0.79 -20.14
CA ASN A 199 13.57 1.75 -19.47
C ASN A 199 12.91 2.46 -18.30
N LEU A 200 11.63 2.84 -18.42
CA LEU A 200 10.87 3.43 -17.32
C LEU A 200 10.62 2.43 -16.19
N TRP A 201 10.34 1.16 -16.52
CA TRP A 201 10.27 0.09 -15.52
C TRP A 201 11.62 -0.16 -14.82
N ASN A 202 12.74 0.06 -15.52
CA ASN A 202 14.07 -0.01 -14.93
C ASN A 202 14.36 1.13 -13.95
N SER A 203 13.76 2.30 -14.14
CA SER A 203 13.92 3.49 -13.28
C SER A 203 12.72 3.74 -12.36
N LEU A 204 11.84 2.75 -12.18
CA LEU A 204 10.65 2.85 -11.34
C LEU A 204 11.02 3.18 -9.89
N THR A 205 10.39 4.19 -9.29
CA THR A 205 10.65 4.62 -7.91
C THR A 205 9.43 4.46 -6.99
N VAL A 206 8.22 4.58 -7.56
CA VAL A 206 6.95 4.44 -6.84
C VAL A 206 6.00 3.57 -7.66
N ALA A 207 5.27 2.67 -7.01
CA ALA A 207 4.22 1.89 -7.66
C ALA A 207 2.92 1.95 -6.85
N ALA A 208 1.79 2.06 -7.53
CA ALA A 208 0.46 1.83 -6.98
C ALA A 208 -0.20 0.69 -7.75
N VAL A 209 -0.58 -0.37 -7.04
CA VAL A 209 -1.10 -1.61 -7.64
C VAL A 209 -2.37 -2.08 -6.93
N GLY A 210 -3.30 -2.62 -7.70
CA GLY A 210 -4.37 -3.44 -7.17
C GLY A 210 -3.88 -4.87 -6.90
N ILE A 211 -4.54 -5.57 -5.99
CA ILE A 211 -4.28 -6.99 -5.71
C ILE A 211 -5.54 -7.79 -6.11
N GLY A 212 -5.38 -8.72 -7.04
CA GLY A 212 -6.48 -9.57 -7.51
C GLY A 212 -6.61 -10.87 -6.71
N ALA A 213 -7.81 -11.44 -6.75
CA ALA A 213 -8.16 -12.76 -6.21
C ALA A 213 -8.76 -13.60 -7.35
N PRO A 214 -7.94 -14.10 -8.29
CA PRO A 214 -8.40 -14.63 -9.58
C PRO A 214 -9.25 -15.91 -9.45
N LEU A 215 -9.09 -16.66 -8.37
CA LEU A 215 -9.82 -17.92 -8.12
C LEU A 215 -11.02 -17.77 -7.19
N SER A 216 -11.44 -16.55 -6.83
CA SER A 216 -12.65 -16.38 -6.03
C SER A 216 -13.91 -16.71 -6.85
N SER A 217 -14.96 -17.21 -6.17
CA SER A 217 -16.15 -17.80 -6.81
C SER A 217 -17.00 -16.82 -7.64
N SER A 218 -16.71 -15.53 -7.60
CA SER A 218 -17.52 -14.44 -8.15
C SER A 218 -16.98 -13.87 -9.47
N ASN A 219 -15.91 -14.44 -10.03
CA ASN A 219 -14.96 -13.66 -10.82
C ASN A 219 -14.83 -14.07 -12.31
N MET A 220 -15.97 -14.13 -13.03
CA MET A 220 -16.07 -14.44 -14.48
C MET A 220 -15.15 -13.60 -15.39
N ILE A 221 -14.75 -12.42 -14.93
CA ILE A 221 -13.84 -11.51 -15.65
C ILE A 221 -12.51 -12.19 -15.96
N TRP A 222 -11.97 -12.98 -15.02
CA TRP A 222 -10.67 -13.63 -15.19
C TRP A 222 -10.72 -14.81 -16.15
N THR A 223 -11.80 -15.59 -16.12
CA THR A 223 -12.05 -16.65 -17.10
C THR A 223 -12.16 -16.10 -18.52
N GLY A 224 -12.87 -14.99 -18.71
CA GLY A 224 -12.93 -14.32 -20.02
C GLY A 224 -11.59 -13.71 -20.47
N PHE A 225 -10.68 -13.43 -19.53
CA PHE A 225 -9.40 -12.79 -19.80
C PHE A 225 -8.26 -13.78 -20.08
N TYR A 226 -8.19 -14.90 -19.35
CA TYR A 226 -7.16 -15.93 -19.51
C TYR A 226 -7.64 -17.18 -20.26
N GLY A 227 -8.91 -17.55 -20.11
CA GLY A 227 -9.47 -18.80 -20.62
C GLY A 227 -9.46 -19.93 -19.59
N ASP A 228 -10.34 -20.91 -19.78
CA ASP A 228 -10.63 -21.97 -18.80
C ASP A 228 -9.39 -22.82 -18.45
N GLN A 229 -8.57 -23.15 -19.44
CA GLN A 229 -7.38 -24.00 -19.24
C GLN A 229 -6.33 -23.32 -18.36
N ASP A 230 -6.07 -22.03 -18.61
CA ASP A 230 -5.15 -21.22 -17.83
C ASP A 230 -5.64 -21.07 -16.39
N MET A 231 -6.94 -20.87 -16.19
CA MET A 231 -7.56 -20.76 -14.87
C MET A 231 -7.49 -22.07 -14.07
N GLU A 232 -7.73 -23.23 -14.70
CA GLU A 232 -7.58 -24.52 -14.01
C GLU A 232 -6.12 -24.78 -13.66
N CYS A 233 -5.16 -24.43 -14.52
CA CYS A 233 -3.73 -24.52 -14.21
C CYS A 233 -3.34 -23.68 -12.99
N LEU A 234 -3.83 -22.43 -12.89
CA LEU A 234 -3.59 -21.57 -11.74
C LEU A 234 -4.17 -22.16 -10.45
N LYS A 235 -5.33 -22.80 -10.54
CA LYS A 235 -5.99 -23.47 -9.42
C LYS A 235 -5.24 -24.71 -8.95
N GLU A 236 -4.79 -25.56 -9.88
CA GLU A 236 -3.93 -26.72 -9.57
C GLU A 236 -2.63 -26.31 -8.89
N LYS A 237 -2.07 -25.14 -9.27
CA LYS A 237 -0.86 -24.58 -8.65
C LYS A 237 -1.13 -23.71 -7.42
N HIS A 238 -2.35 -23.72 -6.91
CA HIS A 238 -2.75 -23.01 -5.69
C HIS A 238 -2.49 -21.49 -5.72
N ALA A 239 -2.71 -20.86 -6.87
CA ALA A 239 -2.71 -19.40 -6.99
C ALA A 239 -3.73 -18.78 -6.04
N VAL A 240 -3.32 -17.77 -5.28
CA VAL A 240 -4.25 -17.04 -4.41
C VAL A 240 -4.42 -15.60 -4.81
N GLY A 241 -3.47 -15.04 -5.55
CA GLY A 241 -3.55 -13.66 -5.97
C GLY A 241 -2.70 -13.35 -7.19
N ASP A 242 -2.91 -12.17 -7.72
CA ASP A 242 -2.05 -11.58 -8.74
C ASP A 242 -1.82 -10.09 -8.49
N ILE A 243 -0.67 -9.61 -8.97
CA ILE A 243 -0.37 -8.19 -9.17
C ILE A 243 0.15 -8.06 -10.59
N CYS A 244 -0.45 -7.16 -11.38
CA CYS A 244 -0.05 -6.94 -12.77
C CYS A 244 -0.03 -8.25 -13.61
N SER A 245 -1.00 -9.15 -13.38
CA SER A 245 -1.05 -10.47 -14.05
C SER A 245 0.16 -11.37 -13.76
N ARG A 246 0.84 -11.14 -12.63
CA ARG A 246 1.86 -12.04 -12.07
C ARG A 246 1.27 -12.73 -10.85
N PHE A 247 1.07 -14.03 -10.98
CA PHE A 247 0.38 -14.84 -9.98
C PHE A 247 1.33 -15.34 -8.90
N PHE A 248 0.81 -15.47 -7.68
CA PHE A 248 1.54 -16.00 -6.54
C PHE A 248 0.64 -16.83 -5.62
N ASP A 249 1.28 -17.67 -4.83
CA ASP A 249 0.64 -18.50 -3.81
C ASP A 249 0.55 -17.77 -2.44
N ARG A 250 0.03 -18.46 -1.41
CA ARG A 250 -0.11 -17.91 -0.05
C ARG A 250 1.22 -17.57 0.64
N THR A 251 2.33 -18.12 0.17
CA THR A 251 3.68 -17.84 0.68
C THR A 251 4.31 -16.63 -0.02
N GLY A 252 3.68 -16.15 -1.10
CA GLY A 252 4.22 -15.10 -1.95
C GLY A 252 5.17 -15.64 -3.02
N GLN A 253 5.28 -16.95 -3.20
CA GLN A 253 6.07 -17.53 -4.29
C GLN A 253 5.34 -17.33 -5.61
N LEU A 254 6.08 -16.91 -6.64
CA LEU A 254 5.52 -16.76 -7.98
C LEU A 254 5.15 -18.11 -8.58
N ILE A 255 4.01 -18.14 -9.27
CA ILE A 255 3.55 -19.32 -9.97
C ILE A 255 4.02 -19.24 -11.42
N GLU A 256 4.82 -20.22 -11.82
CA GLU A 256 5.29 -20.35 -13.19
C GLU A 256 4.25 -21.06 -14.05
N THR A 257 3.63 -20.34 -14.99
CA THR A 257 2.71 -20.89 -16.01
C THR A 257 3.02 -20.31 -17.39
N GLU A 258 2.49 -20.93 -18.44
CA GLU A 258 2.59 -20.41 -19.82
C GLU A 258 1.97 -19.01 -19.98
N ILE A 259 1.08 -18.61 -19.06
CA ILE A 259 0.52 -17.26 -19.01
C ILE A 259 1.66 -16.23 -18.88
N ASN A 260 2.71 -16.54 -18.10
CA ASN A 260 3.84 -15.63 -17.90
C ASN A 260 4.60 -15.34 -19.20
N ASP A 261 4.69 -16.35 -20.07
CA ASP A 261 5.35 -16.27 -21.37
C ASP A 261 4.56 -15.45 -22.39
N ARG A 262 3.28 -15.19 -22.11
CA ARG A 262 2.39 -14.39 -22.94
C ARG A 262 1.97 -13.06 -22.30
N THR A 263 2.45 -12.80 -21.08
CA THR A 263 2.10 -11.60 -20.32
C THR A 263 3.09 -10.45 -20.56
N ILE A 264 2.57 -9.31 -20.98
CA ILE A 264 3.26 -8.01 -21.12
C ILE A 264 3.00 -7.22 -19.83
N ALA A 265 3.88 -7.42 -18.85
CA ALA A 265 3.84 -6.73 -17.57
C ALA A 265 5.24 -6.63 -16.98
N ILE A 266 5.42 -5.68 -16.06
CA ILE A 266 6.65 -5.52 -15.30
C ILE A 266 7.06 -6.84 -14.64
N ASP A 267 8.36 -7.04 -14.51
CA ASP A 267 8.87 -8.05 -13.57
C ASP A 267 8.52 -7.61 -12.15
N ILE A 268 7.62 -8.36 -11.51
CA ILE A 268 7.10 -8.07 -10.17
C ILE A 268 8.22 -8.03 -9.10
N ASN A 269 9.36 -8.68 -9.34
CA ASN A 269 10.51 -8.58 -8.42
C ASN A 269 11.07 -7.15 -8.31
N ARG A 270 10.82 -6.30 -9.31
CA ARG A 270 11.19 -4.87 -9.24
C ARG A 270 10.44 -4.13 -8.13
N LEU A 271 9.20 -4.55 -7.84
CA LEU A 271 8.39 -3.93 -6.79
C LEU A 271 8.99 -4.12 -5.40
N LYS A 272 9.73 -5.22 -5.18
CA LYS A 272 10.35 -5.55 -3.88
C LYS A 272 11.38 -4.53 -3.41
N ASN A 273 12.02 -3.84 -4.35
CA ASN A 273 13.11 -2.90 -4.07
C ASN A 273 12.65 -1.43 -4.05
N LEU A 274 11.36 -1.17 -4.31
CA LEU A 274 10.85 0.20 -4.31
C LEU A 274 10.78 0.74 -2.89
N GLU A 275 11.09 2.02 -2.74
CA GLU A 275 10.83 2.71 -1.49
C GLU A 275 9.31 2.72 -1.17
N TYR A 276 8.48 2.84 -2.21
CA TYR A 276 7.03 2.88 -2.12
C TYR A 276 6.40 1.92 -3.15
N SER A 277 5.98 0.74 -2.70
CA SER A 277 5.11 -0.17 -3.44
C SER A 277 3.77 -0.28 -2.70
N ILE A 278 2.78 0.44 -3.20
CA ILE A 278 1.50 0.69 -2.55
C ILE A 278 0.47 -0.30 -3.11
N GLY A 279 0.04 -1.25 -2.29
CA GLY A 279 -1.07 -2.15 -2.58
C GLY A 279 -2.40 -1.56 -2.12
N LEU A 280 -3.36 -1.47 -3.04
CA LEU A 280 -4.73 -1.04 -2.74
C LEU A 280 -5.65 -2.24 -2.90
N ALA A 281 -6.20 -2.73 -1.79
CA ALA A 281 -7.05 -3.91 -1.83
C ALA A 281 -7.99 -4.01 -0.63
N GLU A 282 -9.19 -4.48 -0.91
CA GLU A 282 -10.30 -4.65 0.02
C GLU A 282 -11.18 -5.81 -0.43
N SER A 283 -11.84 -6.43 0.54
CA SER A 283 -12.76 -7.59 0.49
C SER A 283 -12.22 -8.85 1.15
N HIS A 284 -13.15 -9.65 1.68
CA HIS A 284 -12.89 -10.97 2.26
C HIS A 284 -12.14 -11.89 1.28
N GLU A 285 -12.58 -11.91 0.02
CA GLU A 285 -12.00 -12.77 -1.02
C GLU A 285 -10.52 -12.48 -1.31
N LYS A 286 -10.06 -11.24 -1.05
CA LYS A 286 -8.67 -10.82 -1.29
C LYS A 286 -7.75 -11.04 -0.09
N VAL A 287 -8.25 -11.44 1.08
CA VAL A 287 -7.41 -11.64 2.28
C VAL A 287 -6.22 -12.57 2.01
N PRO A 288 -6.37 -13.75 1.38
CA PRO A 288 -5.24 -14.61 1.04
C PRO A 288 -4.26 -13.95 0.06
N SER A 289 -4.78 -13.20 -0.91
CA SER A 289 -3.99 -12.47 -1.91
C SER A 289 -3.16 -11.35 -1.28
N ILE A 290 -3.74 -10.59 -0.35
CA ILE A 290 -3.06 -9.51 0.36
C ILE A 290 -1.91 -10.07 1.22
N ILE A 291 -2.16 -11.17 1.94
CA ILE A 291 -1.12 -11.86 2.73
C ILE A 291 -0.01 -12.38 1.83
N GLY A 292 -0.34 -13.03 0.71
CA GLY A 292 0.64 -13.52 -0.27
C GLY A 292 1.47 -12.39 -0.88
N ALA A 293 0.82 -11.26 -1.22
CA ALA A 293 1.49 -10.08 -1.76
C ALA A 293 2.51 -9.48 -0.78
N ALA A 294 2.12 -9.36 0.49
CA ALA A 294 2.99 -8.87 1.56
C ALA A 294 4.16 -9.83 1.83
N LYS A 295 3.90 -11.13 1.97
CA LYS A 295 4.95 -12.14 2.19
C LYS A 295 5.94 -12.24 1.02
N GLY A 296 5.45 -12.06 -0.20
CA GLY A 296 6.29 -12.00 -1.40
C GLY A 296 7.14 -10.73 -1.50
N GLY A 297 6.87 -9.73 -0.66
CA GLY A 297 7.51 -8.41 -0.68
C GLY A 297 7.08 -7.54 -1.85
N TYR A 298 6.00 -7.89 -2.54
CA TYR A 298 5.56 -7.16 -3.75
C TYR A 298 4.94 -5.80 -3.41
N ILE A 299 4.48 -5.64 -2.16
CA ILE A 299 4.02 -4.38 -1.60
C ILE A 299 4.75 -4.13 -0.28
N ASN A 300 4.94 -2.87 0.05
CA ASN A 300 5.43 -2.45 1.36
C ASN A 300 4.49 -1.45 2.06
N ILE A 301 3.48 -0.94 1.34
CA ILE A 301 2.37 -0.17 1.91
C ILE A 301 1.07 -0.86 1.53
N LEU A 302 0.14 -0.99 2.47
CA LEU A 302 -1.21 -1.51 2.23
C LEU A 302 -2.26 -0.45 2.56
N VAL A 303 -3.16 -0.18 1.61
CA VAL A 303 -4.39 0.58 1.83
C VAL A 303 -5.56 -0.38 1.75
N THR A 304 -6.34 -0.47 2.82
CA THR A 304 -7.45 -1.42 2.93
C THR A 304 -8.58 -0.87 3.80
N THR A 305 -9.66 -1.62 3.99
CA THR A 305 -10.78 -1.26 4.89
C THR A 305 -10.62 -1.92 6.25
N ALA A 306 -11.28 -1.36 7.27
CA ALA A 306 -11.23 -1.91 8.64
C ALA A 306 -11.71 -3.37 8.73
N GLU A 307 -12.71 -3.74 7.92
CA GLU A 307 -13.25 -5.10 7.83
C GLU A 307 -12.17 -6.08 7.33
N THR A 308 -11.58 -5.79 6.17
CA THR A 308 -10.52 -6.63 5.57
C THR A 308 -9.27 -6.68 6.46
N ALA A 309 -8.90 -5.56 7.10
CA ALA A 309 -7.79 -5.50 8.03
C ALA A 309 -7.93 -6.45 9.23
N ARG A 310 -9.14 -6.53 9.82
CA ARG A 310 -9.41 -7.45 10.94
C ARG A 310 -9.30 -8.91 10.50
N GLU A 311 -9.86 -9.24 9.35
CA GLU A 311 -9.78 -10.60 8.80
C GLU A 311 -8.33 -11.02 8.48
N ILE A 312 -7.51 -10.12 7.93
CA ILE A 312 -6.08 -10.36 7.74
C ILE A 312 -5.41 -10.65 9.09
N ALA A 313 -5.70 -9.85 10.12
CA ALA A 313 -5.10 -10.01 11.44
C ALA A 313 -5.47 -11.36 12.09
N GLU A 314 -6.71 -11.82 11.90
CA GLU A 314 -7.18 -13.13 12.37
C GLU A 314 -6.53 -14.28 11.59
N GLU A 315 -6.53 -14.23 10.26
CA GLU A 315 -5.95 -15.27 9.41
C GLU A 315 -4.45 -15.46 9.69
N VAL A 316 -3.68 -14.38 9.85
CA VAL A 316 -2.24 -14.46 10.14
C VAL A 316 -1.98 -15.03 11.55
N LYS A 317 -2.84 -14.74 12.52
CA LYS A 317 -2.72 -15.30 13.89
C LYS A 317 -3.02 -16.79 13.91
N ASN A 318 -4.00 -17.25 13.14
CA ASN A 318 -4.37 -18.67 13.06
C ASN A 318 -3.32 -19.53 12.33
N GLN A 319 -2.40 -18.91 11.58
CA GLN A 319 -1.30 -19.60 10.88
C GLN A 319 0.00 -19.68 11.70
N LYS A 320 0.07 -19.06 12.90
CA LYS A 320 1.22 -19.12 13.83
C LYS A 320 1.00 -20.13 14.94
#